data_AF-A0A0H5CAB9-F1
#
_entry.id   AF-A0A0H5CAB9-F1
#
_cell.length_a   1.000
_cell.length_b   1.000
_cell.length_c   1.000
_cell.angle_alpha   90.00
_cell.angle_beta   90.00
_cell.angle_gamma   90.00
#
_symmetry.space_group_name_H-M   'P 1'
#
loop_
_entity.id
_entity.type
_entity.pdbx_description
1 polymer ?
#
loop_
_entity_poly.entity_id
_entity_poly.type
_entity_poly.pdbx_seq_one_letter_code
_entity_poly.pdbx_strand_id
1 'polypeptide(L)'
;MASEEQDPFVQERLDSLHSVDTELVSILNHASLALSSLTNMKRNASDKEELEKIKQEFAREIDGFYKNLEQSTIGLKKEIKILDERIGKTDANGITMSPITISKKATWAGSEKLKSELDHIDSLLD
;
A
#
# COMPACT_ATOMS: atom_id res chain seq x y z
N MET A 1 4.57 16.06 22.24
CA MET A 1 4.40 15.09 21.14
C MET A 1 3.56 15.79 20.10
N ALA A 2 4.18 16.59 19.23
CA ALA A 2 3.47 17.22 18.13
C ALA A 2 3.29 16.14 17.07
N SER A 3 2.05 15.76 16.80
CA SER A 3 1.70 15.00 15.61
C SER A 3 2.12 15.87 14.43
N GLU A 4 3.25 15.55 13.79
CA GLU A 4 3.57 16.07 12.46
C GLU A 4 2.35 15.72 11.59
N GLU A 5 1.55 16.71 11.19
CA GLU A 5 0.50 16.51 10.20
C GLU A 5 1.17 15.89 8.98
N GLN A 6 0.94 14.60 8.77
CA GLN A 6 1.44 13.90 7.60
C GLN A 6 0.95 14.66 6.37
N ASP A 7 1.89 15.03 5.50
CA ASP A 7 1.59 15.74 4.26
C ASP A 7 0.40 15.05 3.56
N PRO A 8 -0.67 15.80 3.21
CA PRO A 8 -1.86 15.23 2.59
C PRO A 8 -1.56 14.37 1.37
N PHE A 9 -0.51 14.71 0.61
CA PHE A 9 -0.05 13.90 -0.51
C PHE A 9 0.49 12.55 -0.02
N VAL A 10 1.35 12.53 0.99
CA VAL A 10 1.94 11.29 1.51
C VAL A 10 0.84 10.38 2.06
N GLN A 11 -0.15 10.94 2.74
CA GLN A 11 -1.30 10.18 3.24
C GLN A 11 -2.09 9.55 2.09
N GLU A 12 -2.42 10.32 1.05
CA GLU A 12 -3.15 9.81 -0.13
C GLU A 12 -2.39 8.66 -0.82
N ARG A 13 -1.05 8.73 -0.89
CA ARG A 13 -0.23 7.66 -1.46
C ARG A 13 -0.18 6.42 -0.57
N LEU A 14 -0.12 6.59 0.75
CA LEU A 14 -0.20 5.47 1.70
C LEU A 14 -1.57 4.77 1.63
N ASP A 15 -2.65 5.54 1.51
CA ASP A 15 -4.00 4.99 1.35
C ASP A 15 -4.14 4.24 0.01
N SER A 16 -3.57 4.78 -1.08
CA SER A 16 -3.50 4.10 -2.38
C SER A 16 -2.74 2.78 -2.29
N LEU A 17 -1.58 2.77 -1.63
CA LEU A 17 -0.78 1.56 -1.44
C LEU A 17 -1.50 0.53 -0.56
N HIS A 18 -2.23 0.97 0.46
CA HIS A 18 -3.06 0.11 1.28
C HIS A 18 -4.21 -0.54 0.50
N SER A 19 -4.81 0.20 -0.45
CA SER A 19 -5.80 -0.34 -1.37
C SER A 19 -5.22 -1.48 -2.22
N VAL A 20 -4.01 -1.28 -2.77
CA VAL A 20 -3.30 -2.33 -3.52
C VAL A 20 -3.04 -3.55 -2.64
N ASP A 21 -2.57 -3.37 -1.41
CA ASP A 21 -2.35 -4.50 -0.49
C ASP A 21 -3.64 -5.28 -0.22
N THR A 22 -4.77 -4.58 -0.11
CA THR A 22 -6.09 -5.22 0.08
C THR A 22 -6.52 -6.02 -1.15
N GLU A 23 -6.24 -5.52 -2.35
CA GLU A 23 -6.46 -6.27 -3.59
C GLU A 23 -5.57 -7.52 -3.66
N LEU A 24 -4.30 -7.43 -3.26
CA LEU A 24 -3.38 -8.59 -3.19
C LEU A 24 -3.88 -9.67 -2.22
N VAL A 25 -4.41 -9.28 -1.06
CA VAL A 25 -5.07 -10.21 -0.14
C VAL A 25 -6.31 -10.84 -0.78
N SER A 26 -7.07 -10.06 -1.54
CA SER A 26 -8.26 -10.55 -2.26
C SER A 26 -7.90 -11.56 -3.36
N ILE A 27 -6.76 -11.41 -4.03
CA ILE A 27 -6.22 -12.40 -4.98
C ILE A 27 -6.00 -13.75 -4.28
N LEU A 28 -5.40 -13.75 -3.08
CA LEU A 28 -5.18 -14.97 -2.31
C LEU A 28 -6.51 -15.63 -1.92
N ASN A 29 -7.52 -14.84 -1.59
CA ASN A 29 -8.86 -15.33 -1.30
C ASN A 29 -9.50 -16.00 -2.53
N HIS A 30 -9.48 -15.33 -3.70
CA HIS A 30 -9.98 -15.91 -4.95
C HIS A 30 -9.26 -17.22 -5.33
N ALA A 31 -7.94 -17.29 -5.14
CA ALA A 31 -7.19 -18.52 -5.38
C ALA A 31 -7.60 -19.65 -4.43
N SER A 32 -7.83 -19.35 -3.16
CA SER A 32 -8.29 -20.32 -2.16
C SER A 32 -9.69 -20.85 -2.49
N LEU A 33 -10.61 -19.96 -2.88
CA LEU A 33 -11.96 -20.33 -3.30
C LEU A 33 -11.95 -21.15 -4.58
N ALA A 34 -11.17 -20.76 -5.59
CA ALA A 34 -11.01 -21.52 -6.83
C ALA A 34 -10.48 -22.94 -6.57
N LEU A 35 -9.50 -23.11 -5.68
CA LEU A 35 -8.99 -24.43 -5.28
C LEU A 35 -10.08 -25.27 -4.56
N SER A 36 -10.88 -24.62 -3.72
CA SER A 36 -11.99 -25.25 -3.00
C SER A 36 -13.08 -25.70 -3.97
N SER A 37 -13.48 -24.85 -4.93
CA SER A 37 -14.42 -25.19 -6.00
C SER A 37 -13.90 -26.35 -6.85
N LEU A 38 -12.61 -26.37 -7.20
CA LEU A 38 -12.00 -27.48 -7.95
C LEU A 38 -12.05 -28.80 -7.16
N THR A 39 -11.80 -28.75 -5.86
CA THR A 39 -11.87 -29.92 -4.96
C THR A 39 -13.30 -30.44 -4.86
N ASN A 40 -14.29 -29.55 -4.77
CA ASN A 40 -15.71 -29.88 -4.73
C ASN A 40 -16.20 -30.44 -6.06
N MET A 41 -15.69 -29.92 -7.18
CA MET A 41 -15.98 -30.42 -8.53
C MET A 41 -15.60 -31.90 -8.69
N LYS A 42 -14.48 -32.31 -8.07
CA LYS A 42 -14.03 -33.71 -8.06
C LYS A 42 -14.90 -34.62 -7.17
N ARG A 43 -15.56 -34.07 -6.14
CA ARG A 43 -16.39 -34.83 -5.18
C ARG A 43 -17.85 -34.98 -5.64
N ASN A 44 -18.41 -33.97 -6.30
CA ASN A 44 -19.83 -33.91 -6.67
C ASN A 44 -20.09 -34.29 -8.14
N ALA A 45 -19.24 -35.14 -8.73
CA ALA A 45 -19.30 -35.52 -10.15
C ALA A 45 -20.60 -36.23 -10.59
N SER A 46 -21.43 -36.68 -9.63
CA SER A 46 -22.66 -37.43 -9.88
C SER A 46 -23.89 -36.55 -10.13
N ASP A 47 -23.88 -35.29 -9.68
CA ASP A 47 -25.03 -34.38 -9.80
C ASP A 47 -24.75 -33.27 -10.82
N LYS A 48 -25.45 -33.32 -11.96
CA LYS A 48 -25.21 -32.43 -13.11
C LYS A 48 -25.51 -30.96 -12.80
N GLU A 49 -26.49 -30.69 -11.94
CA GLU A 49 -26.91 -29.31 -11.64
C GLU A 49 -25.96 -28.62 -10.66
N GLU A 50 -25.49 -29.35 -9.64
CA GLU A 50 -24.43 -28.87 -8.73
C GLU A 50 -23.10 -28.69 -9.46
N LEU A 51 -22.73 -29.62 -10.34
CA LEU A 51 -21.48 -29.53 -11.09
C LEU A 51 -21.40 -28.25 -11.91
N GLU A 52 -22.51 -27.83 -12.52
CA GLU A 52 -22.54 -26.63 -13.35
C GLU A 52 -22.48 -25.34 -12.49
N LYS A 53 -23.10 -25.33 -11.30
CA LYS A 53 -22.95 -24.24 -10.33
C LYS A 53 -21.50 -24.08 -9.87
N ILE A 54 -20.84 -25.19 -9.54
CA ILE A 54 -19.42 -25.18 -9.10
C ILE A 54 -18.50 -24.68 -10.23
N LYS A 55 -18.78 -25.02 -11.49
CA LYS A 55 -18.02 -24.48 -12.63
C LYS A 55 -18.20 -22.98 -12.80
N GLN A 56 -19.42 -22.49 -12.66
CA GLN A 56 -19.70 -21.05 -12.74
C GLN A 56 -18.99 -20.29 -11.63
N GLU A 57 -19.02 -20.82 -10.40
CA GLU A 57 -18.30 -20.27 -9.26
C GLU A 57 -16.79 -20.28 -9.52
N PHE A 58 -16.22 -21.40 -9.97
CA PHE A 58 -14.81 -21.49 -10.32
C PHE A 58 -14.41 -20.46 -11.40
N ALA A 59 -15.20 -20.33 -12.47
CA ALA A 59 -14.95 -19.36 -13.52
C ALA A 59 -14.98 -17.92 -13.00
N ARG A 60 -15.92 -17.61 -12.09
CA ARG A 60 -16.02 -16.29 -11.46
C ARG A 60 -14.83 -15.98 -10.56
N GLU A 61 -14.38 -16.95 -9.76
CA GLU A 61 -13.25 -16.78 -8.86
C GLU A 61 -11.93 -16.63 -9.63
N ILE A 62 -11.77 -17.34 -10.76
CA ILE A 62 -10.62 -17.17 -11.65
C ILE A 62 -10.64 -15.80 -12.36
N ASP A 63 -11.80 -15.34 -12.82
CA ASP A 63 -11.94 -13.99 -13.39
C ASP A 63 -11.58 -12.91 -12.36
N GLY A 64 -12.09 -13.04 -11.13
CA GLY A 64 -11.75 -12.17 -10.01
C GLY A 64 -10.26 -12.18 -9.66
N PHE A 65 -9.63 -13.35 -9.68
CA PHE A 65 -8.18 -13.48 -9.49
C PHE A 65 -7.39 -12.67 -10.53
N TYR A 66 -7.65 -12.87 -11.82
CA TYR A 66 -6.90 -12.17 -12.88
C TYR A 66 -7.17 -10.67 -12.90
N LYS A 67 -8.43 -10.27 -12.66
CA LYS A 67 -8.82 -8.87 -12.60
C LYS A 67 -8.12 -8.13 -11.47
N ASN A 68 -8.12 -8.70 -10.26
CA ASN A 68 -7.45 -8.07 -9.11
C ASN A 68 -5.93 -8.06 -9.33
N LEU A 69 -5.35 -9.11 -9.92
CA LEU A 69 -3.93 -9.14 -10.27
C LEU A 69 -3.54 -8.03 -11.25
N GLU A 70 -4.35 -7.81 -12.28
CA GLU A 70 -4.17 -6.71 -13.22
C GLU A 70 -4.25 -5.36 -12.52
N GLN A 71 -5.28 -5.13 -11.71
CA GLN A 71 -5.48 -3.88 -10.99
C GLN A 71 -4.34 -3.57 -10.02
N SER A 72 -3.91 -4.54 -9.21
CA SER A 72 -2.81 -4.36 -8.26
C SER A 72 -1.48 -4.11 -8.98
N THR A 73 -1.22 -4.81 -10.08
CA THR A 73 0.00 -4.62 -10.88
C THR A 73 0.03 -3.22 -11.49
N ILE A 74 -1.09 -2.75 -12.04
CA ILE A 74 -1.22 -1.40 -12.59
C ILE A 74 -1.08 -0.35 -11.47
N GLY A 75 -1.70 -0.59 -10.31
CA GLY A 75 -1.62 0.26 -9.12
C GLY A 75 -0.18 0.47 -8.67
N LEU A 76 0.56 -0.63 -8.42
CA LEU A 76 1.97 -0.60 -8.05
C LEU A 76 2.82 0.14 -9.08
N LYS A 77 2.60 -0.13 -10.39
CA LYS A 77 3.35 0.53 -11.45
C LYS A 77 3.10 2.04 -11.49
N LYS A 78 1.86 2.48 -11.22
CA LYS A 78 1.53 3.91 -11.10
C LYS A 78 2.22 4.53 -9.89
N GLU A 79 2.20 3.85 -8.73
CA GLU A 79 2.88 4.36 -7.53
C GLU A 79 4.40 4.48 -7.73
N ILE A 80 5.04 3.50 -8.37
CA ILE A 80 6.48 3.58 -8.71
C ILE A 80 6.74 4.78 -9.62
N LYS A 81 5.91 4.99 -10.65
CA LYS A 81 6.04 6.12 -11.57
C LYS A 81 5.88 7.47 -10.85
N ILE A 82 4.91 7.58 -9.95
CA ILE A 82 4.69 8.79 -9.15
C ILE A 82 5.88 9.04 -8.22
N LEU A 83 6.42 7.98 -7.60
CA LEU A 83 7.60 8.07 -6.76
C LEU A 83 8.82 8.54 -7.56
N ASP A 84 9.10 7.92 -8.72
CA ASP A 84 10.19 8.31 -9.63
C ASP A 84 10.03 9.76 -10.12
N GLU A 85 8.81 10.20 -10.41
CA GLU A 85 8.54 11.57 -10.84
C GLU A 85 8.70 12.60 -9.73
N ARG A 86 8.53 12.21 -8.45
CA ARG A 86 8.63 13.11 -7.30
C ARG A 86 10.04 13.11 -6.69
N ILE A 87 10.82 12.05 -6.88
CA ILE A 87 12.22 11.98 -6.49
C ILE A 87 13.01 13.15 -7.13
N GLY A 88 13.69 13.94 -6.31
CA GLY A 88 14.48 15.09 -6.74
C GLY A 88 13.68 16.35 -7.07
N LYS A 89 12.35 16.35 -6.92
CA LYS A 89 11.51 17.56 -7.05
C LYS A 89 11.12 18.10 -5.68
N THR A 90 11.20 19.42 -5.54
CA THR A 90 10.76 20.17 -4.36
C THR A 90 9.30 20.56 -4.53
N ASP A 91 8.46 20.18 -3.58
CA ASP A 91 7.05 20.60 -3.54
C ASP A 91 6.91 22.10 -3.25
N ALA A 92 5.73 22.68 -3.52
CA ALA A 92 5.39 24.06 -3.14
C ALA A 92 5.52 24.32 -1.63
N ASN A 93 5.43 23.26 -0.81
CA ASN A 93 5.65 23.27 0.63
C ASN A 93 7.14 23.14 1.03
N GLY A 94 8.06 23.13 0.07
CA GLY A 94 9.52 23.05 0.30
C GLY A 94 10.07 21.63 0.56
N ILE A 95 9.22 20.60 0.53
CA ILE A 95 9.62 19.21 0.79
C ILE A 95 10.20 18.60 -0.49
N THR A 96 11.46 18.20 -0.44
CA THR A 96 12.12 17.49 -1.55
C THR A 96 12.22 16.02 -1.23
N MET A 97 11.59 15.16 -2.04
CA MET A 97 11.78 13.71 -1.92
C MET A 97 13.22 13.37 -2.34
N SER A 98 14.03 12.97 -1.37
CA SER A 98 15.45 12.73 -1.59
C SER A 98 15.68 11.47 -2.43
N PRO A 99 16.53 11.52 -3.48
CA PRO A 99 16.87 10.37 -4.32
C PRO A 99 17.85 9.43 -3.60
N ILE A 100 17.48 8.81 -2.47
CA ILE A 100 18.42 7.91 -1.75
C ILE A 100 17.75 6.93 -0.79
N THR A 101 18.42 5.82 -0.53
CA THR A 101 18.15 4.89 0.58
C THR A 101 18.32 5.63 1.91
N ILE A 102 17.21 6.07 2.50
CA ILE A 102 17.21 6.72 3.81
C ILE A 102 17.50 5.64 4.85
N SER A 103 18.72 5.66 5.42
CA SER A 103 18.96 4.95 6.69
C SER A 103 18.17 5.68 7.77
N LYS A 104 17.35 4.94 8.52
CA LYS A 104 16.54 5.50 9.61
C LYS A 104 17.49 6.00 10.71
N LYS A 105 17.76 7.30 10.72
CA LYS A 105 18.61 7.97 11.71
C LYS A 105 17.75 8.59 12.81
N ALA A 106 18.34 8.81 13.98
CA ALA A 106 17.71 9.51 15.09
C ALA A 106 17.56 11.01 14.77
N THR A 107 16.50 11.38 14.06
CA THR A 107 16.18 12.77 13.71
C THR A 107 15.89 13.63 14.94
N TRP A 108 15.37 13.01 16.02
CA TRP A 108 15.05 13.68 17.28
C TRP A 108 16.24 14.34 17.97
N ALA A 109 17.44 13.76 17.85
CA ALA A 109 18.63 14.24 18.56
C ALA A 109 19.07 15.63 18.07
N GLY A 110 18.89 15.92 16.79
CA GLY A 110 19.17 17.24 16.23
C GLY A 110 18.17 18.29 16.71
N SER A 111 16.88 17.95 16.68
CA SER A 111 15.78 18.82 17.09
C SER A 111 15.84 19.16 18.58
N GLU A 112 16.15 18.17 19.42
CA GLU A 112 16.27 18.35 20.87
C GLU A 112 17.46 19.24 21.23
N LYS A 113 18.60 19.04 20.56
CA LYS A 113 19.77 19.92 20.75
C LYS A 113 19.46 21.35 20.32
N LEU A 114 18.85 21.54 19.14
CA LEU A 114 18.47 22.87 18.66
C LEU A 114 17.49 23.57 19.60
N LYS A 115 16.51 22.83 20.13
CA LYS A 115 15.56 23.35 21.10
C LYS A 115 16.26 23.77 22.39
N SER A 116 17.18 22.96 22.89
CA SER A 116 17.98 23.32 24.08
C SER A 116 18.82 24.58 23.88
N GLU A 117 19.38 24.79 22.68
CA GLU A 117 20.14 26.01 22.38
C GLU A 117 19.22 27.24 22.26
N LEU A 118 18.03 27.09 21.68
CA LEU A 118 17.01 28.14 21.64
C LEU A 118 16.52 28.52 23.05
N ASP A 119 16.19 27.52 23.87
CA ASP A 119 15.78 27.72 25.27
C ASP A 119 16.91 28.42 26.08
N HIS A 120 18.18 28.14 25.77
CA HIS A 120 19.32 28.81 26.39
C HIS A 120 19.47 30.26 25.93
N ILE A 121 19.28 30.53 24.64
CA ILE A 121 19.31 31.90 24.09
C ILE A 121 18.17 32.73 24.67
N ASP A 122 16.96 32.20 24.76
CA ASP A 122 15.81 32.89 25.35
C ASP A 122 16.08 33.23 26.83
N SER A 123 16.72 32.33 27.57
CA SER A 123 17.12 32.58 28.97
C SER A 123 18.19 33.66 29.18
N LEU A 124 18.91 34.04 28.13
CA LEU A 124 19.92 35.11 28.14
C LEU A 124 19.37 36.45 27.62
N LEU A 125 18.20 36.42 26.97
CA LEU A 125 17.49 37.58 26.45
C LEU A 125 16.46 38.14 27.45
N ASP A 126 16.01 37.32 28.40
CA ASP A 126 15.28 37.72 29.62
C ASP A 126 16.23 38.25 30.72
#